data_AF-A0A397DDQ1-F1
#
_entry.id   AF-A0A397DDQ1-F1
#
_cell.length_a   1.000
_cell.length_b   1.000
_cell.length_c   1.000
_cell.angle_alpha   90.00
_cell.angle_beta   90.00
_cell.angle_gamma   90.00
#
_symmetry.space_group_name_H-M   'P 1'
#
loop_
_entity.id
_entity.type
_entity.pdbx_description
1 polymer ?
#
loop_
_entity_poly.entity_id
_entity_poly.type
_entity_poly.pdbx_seq_one_letter_code
_entity_poly.pdbx_strand_id
1 'polypeptide(L)' 'MNLGEVARFIIKPEYGYGVLGLAPKVEPNETLDYEIELVSFGVRYIQHCETSPHLICVETIA' A
#
# COMPACT_ATOMS: atom_id res chain seq x y z
N MET A 1 1.17 -9.45 13.41
CA MET A 1 2.51 -8.86 13.32
C MET A 1 2.81 -8.09 14.58
N ASN A 2 3.95 -8.35 15.19
CA ASN A 2 4.50 -7.57 16.31
C ASN A 2 5.40 -6.45 15.77
N LEU A 3 5.61 -5.39 16.56
CA LEU A 3 6.54 -4.32 16.18
C LEU A 3 7.96 -4.90 15.99
N GLY A 4 8.56 -4.64 14.83
CA GLY A 4 9.85 -5.20 14.41
C GLY A 4 9.78 -6.62 13.83
N GLU A 5 8.59 -7.21 13.68
CA GLU A 5 8.43 -8.52 13.06
C GLU A 5 8.65 -8.44 11.54
N VAL A 6 9.50 -9.32 11.03
CA VAL A 6 9.68 -9.59 9.60
C VAL A 6 8.94 -10.88 9.25
N ALA A 7 7.99 -10.81 8.32
CA ALA A 7 7.21 -11.96 7.89
C ALA A 7 7.10 -12.01 6.36
N ARG A 8 7.09 -13.24 5.82
CA ARG A 8 6.91 -13.51 4.39
C ARG A 8 5.44 -13.69 4.06
N PHE A 9 4.96 -12.94 3.07
CA PHE A 9 3.60 -12.98 2.58
C PHE A 9 3.56 -13.45 1.13
N ILE A 10 2.85 -14.56 0.92
CA ILE A 10 2.51 -15.07 -0.40
C ILE A 10 1.05 -14.67 -0.67
N ILE A 11 0.87 -13.69 -1.54
CA ILE A 11 -0.40 -13.03 -1.80
C ILE A 11 -0.94 -13.53 -3.13
N LYS A 12 -2.10 -14.20 -3.10
CA LYS A 12 -2.78 -14.60 -4.33
C LYS A 12 -3.22 -13.38 -5.14
N PRO A 13 -3.34 -13.51 -6.47
CA PRO A 13 -3.66 -12.36 -7.32
C PRO A 13 -4.96 -11.65 -6.95
N GLU A 14 -5.97 -12.38 -6.47
CA GLU A 14 -7.25 -11.83 -5.99
C GLU A 14 -7.10 -10.81 -4.84
N TYR A 15 -6.01 -10.89 -4.07
CA TYR A 15 -5.68 -9.97 -2.97
C TYR A 15 -4.56 -8.98 -3.34
N GLY A 16 -4.01 -9.08 -4.55
CA GLY A 16 -2.95 -8.23 -5.09
C GLY A 16 -3.45 -7.34 -6.22
N TYR A 17 -2.79 -7.40 -7.37
CA TYR A 17 -3.12 -6.59 -8.56
C TYR A 17 -4.13 -7.23 -9.52
N GLY A 18 -4.55 -8.47 -9.22
CA GLY A 18 -5.58 -9.19 -9.97
C GLY A 18 -5.31 -9.29 -11.48
N VAL A 19 -6.38 -9.37 -12.27
CA VAL A 19 -6.33 -9.60 -13.72
C VAL A 19 -5.68 -8.42 -14.48
N LEU A 20 -5.65 -7.23 -13.90
CA LEU A 20 -5.08 -6.06 -14.57
C LEU A 20 -3.57 -5.96 -14.38
N GLY A 21 -3.02 -6.54 -13.30
CA GLY A 21 -1.61 -6.37 -12.95
C GLY A 21 -1.27 -4.89 -12.69
N LEU A 22 0.02 -4.58 -12.76
CA LEU A 22 0.56 -3.22 -12.73
C LEU A 22 1.75 -3.12 -13.68
N ALA A 23 1.46 -2.91 -14.97
CA ALA A 23 2.51 -2.78 -15.97
C ALA A 23 3.42 -1.56 -15.68
N PRO A 24 4.75 -1.67 -15.89
CA PRO A 24 5.52 -2.84 -16.34
C PRO A 24 6.06 -3.71 -15.19
N LYS A 25 5.60 -3.51 -13.95
CA LYS A 25 6.24 -4.02 -12.74
C LYS A 25 5.64 -5.33 -12.22
N VAL A 26 4.34 -5.55 -12.47
CA VAL A 26 3.60 -6.74 -12.05
C VAL A 26 2.70 -7.18 -13.18
N GLU A 27 2.75 -8.46 -13.52
CA GLU A 27 1.95 -9.03 -14.59
C GLU A 27 0.49 -9.31 -14.13
N PRO A 28 -0.46 -9.38 -15.08
CA PRO A 28 -1.79 -9.91 -14.83
C PRO A 28 -1.79 -11.26 -14.10
N ASN A 29 -2.59 -11.37 -13.04
CA ASN A 29 -2.76 -12.58 -12.23
C ASN A 29 -1.45 -13.12 -11.59
N GLU A 30 -0.48 -12.25 -11.33
CA GLU A 30 0.76 -12.64 -10.68
C GLU A 30 0.56 -12.86 -9.16
N THR A 31 1.11 -13.97 -8.65
CA THR A 31 1.17 -14.24 -7.20
C THR A 31 2.37 -13.50 -6.62
N LEU A 32 2.14 -12.65 -5.62
CA LEU A 32 3.19 -11.81 -5.05
C LEU A 32 3.84 -12.52 -3.86
N ASP A 33 5.17 -12.42 -3.78
CA ASP A 33 5.97 -12.96 -2.69
C ASP A 33 6.81 -11.84 -2.09
N TYR A 34 6.40 -11.35 -0.92
CA TYR A 34 7.04 -10.21 -0.25
C TYR A 34 7.50 -10.56 1.15
N GLU A 35 8.62 -9.99 1.53
CA GLU A 35 9.06 -9.92 2.92
C GLU A 35 8.67 -8.54 3.48
N ILE A 36 7.86 -8.52 4.54
CA ILE A 36 7.30 -7.30 5.12
C ILE A 36 7.78 -7.18 6.56
N GLU A 37 8.34 -6.02 6.89
CA GLU A 37 8.74 -5.63 8.25
C GLU A 37 7.74 -4.65 8.85
N LEU A 38 7.24 -4.90 10.06
CA LEU A 38 6.41 -3.95 10.79
C LEU A 38 7.27 -2.93 11.55
N VAL A 39 7.61 -1.82 10.91
CA VAL A 39 8.49 -0.78 11.49
C VAL A 39 7.76 0.11 12.51
N SER A 40 6.51 0.49 12.22
CA SER A 40 5.66 1.25 13.16
C SER A 40 4.18 1.16 12.76
N PHE A 41 3.28 1.30 13.73
CA PHE A 41 1.85 1.44 13.49
C PHE A 41 1.26 2.44 14.50
N GLY A 42 0.28 3.21 14.07
CA GLY A 42 -0.36 4.23 14.89
C GLY A 42 -1.56 4.84 14.17
N VAL A 43 -2.50 5.38 14.95
CA VAL A 43 -3.65 6.09 14.38
C VAL A 43 -3.15 7.42 13.82
N ARG A 44 -3.10 7.53 12.49
CA ARG A 44 -3.11 8.86 11.86
C ARG A 44 -4.53 9.38 11.98
N TYR A 45 -4.79 10.20 12.99
CA TYR A 45 -5.94 11.07 12.92
C TYR A 45 -5.73 11.98 11.72
N ILE A 46 -6.62 11.89 10.74
CA ILE A 46 -6.71 12.92 9.70
C ILE A 46 -7.09 14.19 10.46
N GLN A 47 -6.09 14.95 10.90
CA GLN A 47 -6.32 16.31 11.36
C GLN A 47 -6.69 17.09 10.10
N HIS A 48 -8.00 17.30 9.98
CA HIS A 48 -8.64 18.12 8.96
C HIS A 48 -8.58 17.57 7.53
N CYS A 49 -9.64 16.82 7.16
CA CYS A 49 -10.04 16.72 5.77
C CYS A 49 -10.69 18.07 5.42
N GLU A 50 -9.91 19.08 5.00
CA GLU A 50 -10.52 20.25 4.37
C GLU A 50 -11.12 19.80 3.06
N THR A 51 -12.42 19.55 3.09
CA THR A 51 -13.27 19.34 1.93
C THR A 51 -13.23 20.58 1.03
N SER A 52 -12.23 20.65 0.15
CA SER A 52 -12.29 21.47 -1.06
C SER A 52 -12.36 20.53 -2.26
N PRO A 53 -13.52 20.41 -2.94
CA PRO A 53 -13.78 19.35 -3.93
C PRO A 53 -12.98 19.47 -5.24
N HIS A 54 -12.00 20.36 -5.34
CA HIS A 54 -11.23 20.58 -6.58
C HIS A 54 -9.71 20.61 -6.46
N LEU A 55 -9.12 20.52 -5.27
CA LEU A 55 -7.66 20.56 -5.12
C LEU A 55 -7.18 19.29 -4.41
N ILE A 56 -7.01 18.23 -5.19
CA ILE A 56 -6.27 17.04 -4.77
C ILE A 56 -4.82 17.49 -4.60
N CYS A 57 -4.50 17.88 -3.37
CA CYS A 57 -3.19 17.95 -2.72
C CYS A 57 -1.98 17.78 -3.66
N VAL A 58 -1.61 18.87 -4.35
CA VAL A 58 -0.21 19.16 -4.64
C VAL A 58 0.49 19.49 -3.33
N GLU A 59 0.75 18.48 -2.52
CA GLU A 59 1.79 18.55 -1.50
C GLU A 59 2.88 17.53 -1.86
N THR A 60 3.49 17.80 -3.02
CA THR A 60 4.92 17.56 -3.16
C THR A 60 5.59 18.48 -2.16
N ILE A 61 6.07 17.93 -1.05
CA ILE A 61 6.99 18.66 -0.17
C ILE A 61 8.32 17.93 -0.23
N ALA A 62 9.33 18.76 -0.50
CA ALA A 62 10.76 18.50 -0.43
C ALA A 62 11.21 17.91 0.92
#